data_AF-A0A348USJ5-F1
#
_entry.id   AF-A0A348USJ5-F1
#
_cell.length_a   1.000
_cell.length_b   1.000
_cell.length_c   1.000
_cell.angle_alpha   90.00
_cell.angle_beta   90.00
_cell.angle_gamma   90.00
#
_symmetry.space_group_name_H-M   'P 1'
#
loop_
_entity.id
_entity.type
_entity.pdbx_description
1 polymer ?
#
loop_
_entity_poly.entity_id
_entity_poly.type
_entity_poly.pdbx_seq_one_letter_code
_entity_poly.pdbx_strand_id
1 'polypeptide(L)'
;MPETARAGFDYIIIVGLIACLAWMTRIYQTRIEPAIGTDTVRRLSWMGALTLILVILYLPVQAGLKSNFITILSTATLVLFACVAGHWLVIPLKRPAEFIPIGFTVALSDIFSVFMGPTRKFAENISDYYREGMTGPVPVVDFFLVKMPMPGNDYFLPVFGITDWVVVALLSAGARRFGISDNIFSLAGSKQAKNRSRIFFPVAGIGLVLSIMAARSMNLYLPALPFIVIVFLSAMAAKYPAVRKLGAEEIRAMVFISALIGLLMAVFALMKK
;
A
#
# COMPACT_ATOMS: atom_id res chain seq x y z
N MET A 1 11.04 8.25 28.87
CA MET A 1 11.99 7.74 27.85
C MET A 1 12.57 8.94 27.12
N PRO A 2 13.89 9.08 26.97
CA PRO A 2 14.48 10.22 26.24
C PRO A 2 13.97 10.27 24.80
N GLU A 3 13.79 11.47 24.23
CA GLU A 3 13.12 11.69 22.93
C GLU A 3 13.78 10.91 21.77
N THR A 4 15.10 10.78 21.79
CA THR A 4 15.86 10.01 20.79
C THR A 4 15.61 8.51 20.88
N ALA A 5 15.45 7.97 22.09
CA ALA A 5 15.09 6.57 22.30
C ALA A 5 13.64 6.31 21.86
N ARG A 6 12.73 7.27 22.05
CA ARG A 6 11.32 7.19 21.61
C ARG A 6 11.23 7.13 20.09
N ALA A 7 11.98 7.98 19.37
CA ALA A 7 12.03 7.96 17.91
C ALA A 7 12.56 6.63 17.36
N GLY A 8 13.62 6.07 17.96
CA GLY A 8 14.13 4.75 17.56
C GLY A 8 13.11 3.63 17.77
N PHE A 9 12.36 3.67 18.87
CA PHE A 9 11.36 2.66 19.21
C PHE A 9 10.14 2.69 18.27
N ASP A 10 9.72 3.88 17.84
CA ASP A 10 8.67 4.02 16.81
C ASP A 10 9.03 3.30 15.51
N TYR A 11 10.27 3.45 15.03
CA TYR A 11 10.70 2.79 13.79
C TYR A 11 10.71 1.26 13.93
N ILE A 12 11.11 0.74 15.09
CA ILE A 12 11.06 -0.70 15.38
C ILE A 12 9.62 -1.22 15.30
N ILE A 13 8.66 -0.47 15.86
CA ILE A 13 7.24 -0.85 15.82
C ILE A 13 6.69 -0.78 14.40
N ILE A 14 7.00 0.27 13.64
CA ILE A 14 6.58 0.41 12.24
C ILE A 14 7.10 -0.78 11.42
N VAL A 15 8.39 -1.09 11.52
CA VAL A 15 9.00 -2.20 10.79
C VAL A 15 8.41 -3.54 11.24
N GLY A 16 8.25 -3.77 12.55
CA GLY A 16 7.66 -4.99 13.10
C GLY A 16 6.22 -5.20 12.64
N LEU A 17 5.41 -4.15 12.58
CA LEU A 17 4.04 -4.21 12.10
C LEU A 17 3.98 -4.42 10.59
N ILE A 18 4.80 -3.74 9.80
CA ILE A 18 4.89 -4.01 8.35
C ILE A 18 5.33 -5.45 8.10
N ALA A 19 6.24 -6.00 8.90
CA ALA A 19 6.62 -7.41 8.82
C ALA A 19 5.45 -8.35 9.16
N CYS A 20 4.64 -8.00 10.17
CA CYS A 20 3.42 -8.74 10.49
C CYS A 20 2.40 -8.70 9.34
N LEU A 21 2.17 -7.53 8.75
CA LEU A 21 1.27 -7.36 7.60
C LEU A 21 1.78 -8.12 6.37
N ALA A 22 3.10 -8.10 6.13
CA ALA A 22 3.76 -8.89 5.09
C ALA A 22 3.53 -10.39 5.30
N TRP A 23 3.67 -10.84 6.54
CA TRP A 23 3.39 -12.22 6.93
C TRP A 23 1.92 -12.60 6.72
N MET A 24 0.98 -11.73 7.11
CA MET A 24 -0.45 -11.92 6.87
C MET A 24 -0.76 -11.98 5.37
N THR A 25 -0.14 -11.11 4.56
CA THR A 25 -0.27 -11.13 3.11
C THR A 25 0.23 -12.45 2.53
N ARG A 26 1.32 -12.99 3.09
CA ARG A 26 1.85 -14.31 2.71
C ARG A 26 0.90 -15.44 3.09
N ILE A 27 0.31 -15.41 4.28
CA ILE A 27 -0.72 -16.37 4.70
C ILE A 27 -1.90 -16.30 3.74
N TYR A 28 -2.38 -15.10 3.44
CA TYR A 28 -3.46 -14.89 2.49
C TYR A 28 -3.13 -15.54 1.14
N GLN A 29 -1.98 -15.18 0.54
CA GLN A 29 -1.50 -15.73 -0.73
C GLN A 29 -1.39 -17.26 -0.73
N THR A 30 -0.96 -17.88 0.38
CA THR A 30 -0.63 -19.31 0.45
C THR A 30 -1.80 -20.19 0.85
N ARG A 31 -2.71 -19.70 1.69
CA ARG A 31 -3.76 -20.49 2.32
C ARG A 31 -5.16 -20.04 1.93
N ILE A 32 -5.41 -18.73 1.95
CA ILE A 32 -6.77 -18.18 1.77
C ILE A 32 -7.10 -18.04 0.29
N GLU A 33 -6.19 -17.44 -0.49
CA GLU A 33 -6.40 -17.20 -1.91
C GLU A 33 -6.69 -18.49 -2.71
N PRO A 34 -5.97 -19.62 -2.50
CA PRO A 34 -6.32 -20.87 -3.17
C PRO A 34 -7.70 -21.42 -2.77
N ALA A 35 -8.18 -21.13 -1.56
CA ALA A 35 -9.49 -21.57 -1.09
C ALA A 35 -10.64 -20.73 -1.67
N ILE A 36 -10.40 -19.43 -1.93
CA ILE A 36 -11.36 -18.55 -2.62
C ILE A 36 -11.52 -18.99 -4.08
N GLY A 37 -10.42 -19.41 -4.72
CA GLY A 37 -10.41 -19.88 -6.11
C GLY A 37 -10.48 -18.74 -7.14
N THR A 38 -10.75 -19.06 -8.39
CA THR A 38 -10.82 -18.10 -9.52
C THR A 38 -12.23 -17.59 -9.80
N ASP A 39 -13.22 -17.99 -9.01
CA ASP A 39 -14.61 -17.59 -9.21
C ASP A 39 -14.81 -16.10 -8.90
N THR A 40 -15.17 -15.34 -9.93
CA THR A 40 -15.45 -13.90 -9.85
C THR A 40 -16.57 -13.59 -8.86
N VAL A 41 -17.61 -14.43 -8.78
CA VAL A 41 -18.77 -14.19 -7.90
C VAL A 41 -18.34 -14.30 -6.45
N ARG A 42 -17.55 -15.32 -6.11
CA ARG A 42 -16.99 -15.46 -4.75
C ARG A 42 -16.09 -14.30 -4.38
N ARG A 43 -15.23 -13.83 -5.29
CA ARG A 43 -14.35 -12.68 -5.00
C ARG A 43 -15.13 -11.39 -4.79
N LEU A 44 -16.14 -11.15 -5.62
CA LEU A 44 -17.05 -10.02 -5.47
C LEU A 44 -17.81 -10.09 -4.16
N SER A 45 -18.28 -11.28 -3.75
CA SER A 45 -18.98 -11.44 -2.47
C SER A 45 -18.04 -11.20 -1.29
N TRP A 46 -16.79 -11.67 -1.35
CA TRP A 46 -15.77 -11.35 -0.34
C TRP A 46 -15.49 -9.86 -0.25
N MET A 47 -15.27 -9.17 -1.37
CA MET A 47 -15.07 -7.72 -1.37
C MET A 47 -16.30 -6.98 -0.85
N GLY A 48 -17.50 -7.35 -1.31
CA GLY A 48 -18.76 -6.78 -0.85
C GLY A 48 -18.95 -6.96 0.66
N ALA A 49 -18.66 -8.15 1.19
CA ALA A 49 -18.75 -8.44 2.63
C ALA A 49 -17.74 -7.60 3.42
N LEU A 50 -16.49 -7.47 2.95
CA LEU A 50 -15.47 -6.63 3.61
C LEU A 50 -15.85 -5.15 3.57
N THR A 51 -16.35 -4.66 2.44
CA THR A 51 -16.87 -3.29 2.32
C THR A 51 -18.05 -3.07 3.25
N LEU A 52 -18.99 -4.02 3.35
CA LEU A 52 -20.12 -3.93 4.27
C LEU A 52 -19.66 -3.88 5.73
N ILE A 53 -18.69 -4.72 6.11
CA ILE A 53 -18.09 -4.68 7.46
C ILE A 53 -17.46 -3.31 7.73
N LEU A 54 -16.70 -2.75 6.78
CA LEU A 54 -16.11 -1.42 6.92
C LEU A 54 -17.20 -0.34 7.10
N VAL A 55 -18.30 -0.41 6.35
CA VAL A 55 -19.43 0.53 6.49
C VAL A 55 -20.08 0.38 7.87
N ILE A 56 -20.31 -0.84 8.35
CA ILE A 56 -20.87 -1.09 9.69
C ILE A 56 -19.97 -0.52 10.78
N LEU A 57 -18.65 -0.65 10.64
CA LEU A 57 -17.68 -0.11 11.60
C LEU A 57 -17.52 1.41 11.50
N TYR A 58 -17.79 1.99 10.32
CA TYR A 58 -17.74 3.43 10.07
C TYR A 58 -18.85 4.20 10.80
N LEU A 59 -20.08 3.66 10.80
CA LEU A 59 -21.25 4.33 11.40
C LEU A 59 -21.08 4.71 12.89
N PRO A 60 -20.67 3.83 13.82
CA PRO A 60 -20.53 4.19 15.22
C PRO A 60 -19.38 5.19 15.46
N VAL A 61 -18.32 5.14 14.65
CA VAL A 61 -17.21 6.09 14.77
C VAL A 61 -17.65 7.49 14.34
N GLN A 62 -18.45 7.60 13.27
CA GLN A 62 -19.07 8.88 12.88
C GLN A 62 -20.06 9.41 13.93
N ALA A 63 -20.73 8.53 14.66
CA ALA A 63 -21.57 8.90 15.79
C ALA A 63 -20.77 9.32 17.05
N GLY A 64 -19.44 9.40 16.96
CA GLY A 64 -18.56 9.86 18.05
C GLY A 64 -18.07 8.75 18.98
N LEU A 65 -18.33 7.48 18.68
CA LEU A 65 -17.86 6.38 19.52
C LEU A 65 -16.35 6.14 19.34
N LYS A 66 -15.57 6.53 20.35
CA LYS A 66 -14.11 6.30 20.40
C LYS A 66 -13.85 4.93 21.03
N SER A 67 -13.52 3.92 20.21
CA SER A 67 -13.18 2.57 20.69
C SER A 67 -11.97 2.00 19.96
N ASN A 68 -10.95 1.60 20.73
CA ASN A 68 -9.76 0.94 20.20
C ASN A 68 -10.10 -0.39 19.51
N PHE A 69 -11.14 -1.09 19.97
CA PHE A 69 -11.58 -2.34 19.34
C PHE A 69 -12.10 -2.12 17.92
N ILE A 70 -12.90 -1.07 17.72
CA ILE A 70 -13.40 -0.72 16.39
C ILE A 70 -12.25 -0.32 15.47
N THR A 71 -11.29 0.45 15.97
CA THR A 71 -10.11 0.84 15.19
C THR A 71 -9.26 -0.37 14.77
N ILE A 72 -9.03 -1.32 15.68
CA ILE A 72 -8.31 -2.57 15.39
C ILE A 72 -9.04 -3.37 14.32
N LEU A 73 -10.36 -3.57 14.50
CA LEU A 73 -11.16 -4.36 13.57
C LEU A 73 -11.24 -3.70 12.20
N SER A 74 -11.46 -2.38 12.15
CA SER A 74 -11.46 -1.60 10.91
C SER A 74 -10.13 -1.72 10.18
N THR A 75 -9.00 -1.58 10.89
CA THR A 75 -7.66 -1.72 10.30
C THR A 75 -7.43 -3.13 9.76
N ALA A 76 -7.83 -4.15 10.50
CA ALA A 76 -7.70 -5.55 10.07
C ALA A 76 -8.55 -5.86 8.83
N THR A 77 -9.81 -5.41 8.80
CA THR A 77 -10.70 -5.56 7.64
C THR A 77 -10.14 -4.82 6.42
N LEU A 78 -9.60 -3.62 6.62
CA LEU A 78 -8.99 -2.81 5.58
C LEU A 78 -7.77 -3.52 4.96
N VAL A 79 -6.85 -4.02 5.80
CA VAL A 79 -5.68 -4.80 5.34
C VAL A 79 -6.09 -6.07 4.57
N LEU A 80 -7.11 -6.78 5.05
CA LEU A 80 -7.63 -7.96 4.36
C LEU A 80 -8.24 -7.58 3.00
N PHE A 81 -8.99 -6.49 2.95
CA PHE A 81 -9.52 -5.93 1.71
C PHE A 81 -8.40 -5.61 0.72
N ALA A 82 -7.31 -4.97 1.17
CA ALA A 82 -6.16 -4.72 0.31
C ALA A 82 -5.48 -5.98 -0.21
N CYS A 83 -5.40 -7.04 0.61
CA CYS A 83 -4.90 -8.34 0.15
C CYS A 83 -5.77 -8.90 -0.98
N VAL A 84 -7.10 -8.91 -0.81
CA VAL A 84 -8.05 -9.41 -1.82
C VAL A 84 -7.97 -8.59 -3.10
N ALA A 85 -8.04 -7.26 -2.98
CA ALA A 85 -7.99 -6.34 -4.11
C ALA A 85 -6.66 -6.46 -4.87
N GLY A 86 -5.53 -6.45 -4.16
CA GLY A 86 -4.20 -6.58 -4.77
C GLY A 86 -4.04 -7.89 -5.55
N HIS A 87 -4.56 -9.01 -5.02
CA HIS A 87 -4.54 -10.29 -5.74
C HIS A 87 -5.43 -10.30 -6.97
N TRP A 88 -6.60 -9.67 -6.89
CA TRP A 88 -7.49 -9.62 -8.03
C TRP A 88 -6.88 -8.80 -9.17
N LEU A 89 -6.20 -7.70 -8.86
CA LEU A 89 -5.47 -6.87 -9.85
C LEU A 89 -4.33 -7.63 -10.55
N VAL A 90 -3.86 -8.75 -9.99
CA VAL A 90 -2.86 -9.62 -10.62
C VAL A 90 -3.47 -10.54 -11.67
N ILE A 91 -4.79 -10.82 -11.62
CA ILE A 91 -5.46 -11.75 -12.55
C ILE A 91 -5.24 -11.44 -14.04
N PRO A 92 -5.34 -10.18 -14.51
CA PRO A 92 -5.14 -9.86 -15.92
C PRO A 92 -3.67 -9.91 -16.37
N LEU A 93 -2.70 -10.01 -15.46
CA LEU A 93 -1.29 -9.85 -15.82
C LEU A 93 -0.74 -11.02 -16.64
N LYS A 94 -0.20 -10.76 -17.82
CA LYS A 94 0.28 -11.82 -18.72
C LYS A 94 1.79 -12.00 -18.65
N ARG A 95 2.53 -10.94 -18.37
CA ARG A 95 4.00 -10.94 -18.39
C ARG A 95 4.62 -10.22 -17.19
N PRO A 96 5.79 -10.66 -16.70
CA PRO A 96 6.54 -9.93 -15.66
C PRO A 96 6.91 -8.50 -16.05
N ALA A 97 7.07 -8.22 -17.34
CA ALA A 97 7.38 -6.88 -17.84
C ALA A 97 6.26 -5.85 -17.56
N GLU A 98 5.01 -6.32 -17.36
CA GLU A 98 3.85 -5.47 -17.05
C GLU A 98 3.95 -4.79 -15.67
N PHE A 99 4.88 -5.22 -14.80
CA PHE A 99 5.16 -4.50 -13.56
C PHE A 99 5.63 -3.07 -13.80
N ILE A 100 6.37 -2.83 -14.90
CA ILE A 100 6.88 -1.50 -15.22
C ILE A 100 5.73 -0.53 -15.54
N PRO A 101 4.84 -0.78 -16.52
CA PRO A 101 3.73 0.14 -16.80
C PRO A 101 2.77 0.29 -15.61
N ILE A 102 2.51 -0.77 -14.84
CA ILE A 102 1.67 -0.68 -13.64
C ILE A 102 2.32 0.19 -12.58
N GLY A 103 3.59 -0.07 -12.27
CA GLY A 103 4.35 0.72 -11.31
C GLY A 103 4.43 2.18 -11.72
N PHE A 104 4.68 2.43 -13.00
CA PHE A 104 4.70 3.78 -13.58
C PHE A 104 3.36 4.50 -13.38
N THR A 105 2.25 3.84 -13.71
CA THR A 105 0.90 4.39 -13.57
C THR A 105 0.57 4.73 -12.13
N VAL A 106 0.84 3.79 -11.22
CA VAL A 106 0.57 3.93 -9.79
C VAL A 106 1.42 5.05 -9.18
N ALA A 107 2.72 5.10 -9.50
CA ALA A 107 3.61 6.15 -9.03
C ALA A 107 3.22 7.54 -9.57
N LEU A 108 2.88 7.66 -10.86
CA LEU A 108 2.41 8.92 -11.43
C LEU A 108 1.08 9.37 -10.83
N SER A 109 0.14 8.45 -10.64
CA SER A 109 -1.14 8.77 -9.99
C SER A 109 -0.94 9.29 -8.58
N ASP A 110 -0.02 8.70 -7.82
CA ASP A 110 0.28 9.14 -6.45
C ASP A 110 0.93 10.52 -6.41
N ILE A 111 1.93 10.76 -7.26
CA ILE A 111 2.58 12.06 -7.42
C ILE A 111 1.55 13.13 -7.78
N PHE A 112 0.71 12.87 -8.79
CA PHE A 112 -0.36 13.79 -9.18
C PHE A 112 -1.32 14.07 -8.03
N SER A 113 -1.73 13.02 -7.32
CA SER A 113 -2.65 13.08 -6.19
C SER A 113 -2.12 13.97 -5.05
N VAL A 114 -0.83 13.84 -4.71
CA VAL A 114 -0.18 14.62 -3.65
C VAL A 114 0.05 16.09 -4.07
N PHE A 115 0.51 16.36 -5.30
CA PHE A 115 0.88 17.72 -5.70
C PHE A 115 -0.29 18.57 -6.22
N MET A 116 -1.25 17.96 -6.91
CA MET A 116 -2.35 18.70 -7.57
C MET A 116 -3.74 18.19 -7.20
N GLY A 117 -3.84 16.98 -6.65
CA GLY A 117 -5.09 16.33 -6.29
C GLY A 117 -5.65 16.70 -4.91
N PRO A 118 -6.80 16.11 -4.54
CA PRO A 118 -7.48 16.36 -3.27
C PRO A 118 -6.71 15.84 -2.05
N THR A 119 -5.72 14.97 -2.26
CA THR A 119 -4.97 14.29 -1.18
C THR A 119 -4.18 15.25 -0.31
N ARG A 120 -3.74 16.40 -0.83
CA ARG A 120 -3.15 17.45 0.01
C ARG A 120 -4.14 17.99 1.04
N LYS A 121 -5.37 18.30 0.62
CA LYS A 121 -6.43 18.78 1.54
C LYS A 121 -6.81 17.70 2.55
N PHE A 122 -6.81 16.43 2.12
CA PHE A 122 -7.06 15.32 3.03
C PHE A 122 -5.95 15.14 4.06
N ALA A 123 -4.70 15.25 3.63
CA ALA A 123 -3.54 15.19 4.50
C ALA A 123 -3.54 16.33 5.54
N GLU A 124 -3.85 17.56 5.11
CA GLU A 124 -4.04 18.73 5.98
C GLU A 124 -5.18 18.49 6.99
N ASN A 125 -6.38 18.12 6.54
CA ASN A 125 -7.53 17.84 7.43
C ASN A 125 -7.24 16.74 8.46
N ILE A 126 -6.52 15.69 8.07
CA ILE A 126 -6.11 14.61 8.99
C ILE A 126 -5.06 15.11 9.97
N SER A 127 -4.06 15.87 9.51
CA SER A 127 -3.05 16.50 10.37
C SER A 127 -3.71 17.33 11.45
N ASP A 128 -4.64 18.19 11.06
CA ASP A 128 -5.31 19.13 11.94
C ASP A 128 -6.18 18.38 12.94
N TYR A 129 -6.96 17.39 12.49
CA TYR A 129 -7.77 16.54 13.37
C TYR A 129 -6.93 15.87 14.46
N TYR A 130 -5.76 15.33 14.14
CA TYR A 130 -4.89 14.69 15.13
C TYR A 130 -4.12 15.70 15.99
N ARG A 131 -3.75 16.87 15.46
CA ARG A 131 -3.07 17.95 16.19
C ARG A 131 -3.98 18.65 17.19
N GLU A 132 -5.24 18.85 16.85
CA GLU A 132 -6.25 19.50 17.69
C GLU A 132 -6.82 18.57 18.78
N GLY A 133 -6.28 17.36 18.94
CA GLY A 133 -6.70 16.43 19.98
C GLY A 133 -7.96 15.62 19.60
N MET A 134 -8.19 15.39 18.31
CA MET A 134 -9.31 14.60 17.79
C MET A 134 -10.67 15.17 18.21
N THR A 135 -10.83 16.48 18.02
CA THR A 135 -12.05 17.25 18.26
C THR A 135 -12.90 17.32 16.98
N GLY A 136 -14.22 17.15 17.12
CA GLY A 136 -15.15 17.17 15.98
C GLY A 136 -15.29 15.82 15.26
N PRO A 137 -15.96 15.79 14.09
CA PRO A 137 -16.22 14.56 13.35
C PRO A 137 -14.93 14.00 12.72
N VAL A 138 -14.78 12.67 12.74
CA VAL A 138 -13.63 11.99 12.14
C VAL A 138 -13.66 12.18 10.62
N PRO A 139 -12.57 12.70 9.99
CA PRO A 139 -12.50 12.82 8.54
C PRO A 139 -12.70 11.48 7.84
N VAL A 140 -13.49 11.43 6.77
CA VAL A 140 -13.76 10.18 6.01
C VAL A 140 -12.47 9.50 5.55
N VAL A 141 -11.45 10.29 5.20
CA VAL A 141 -10.17 9.76 4.69
C VAL A 141 -9.40 8.99 5.76
N ASP A 142 -9.63 9.28 7.04
CA ASP A 142 -9.01 8.58 8.15
C ASP A 142 -9.39 7.08 8.21
N PHE A 143 -10.52 6.70 7.62
CA PHE A 143 -10.93 5.29 7.51
C PHE A 143 -10.19 4.51 6.42
N PHE A 144 -9.52 5.21 5.50
CA PHE A 144 -8.69 4.59 4.47
C PHE A 144 -7.21 4.51 4.88
N LEU A 145 -6.89 4.86 6.13
CA LEU A 145 -5.54 4.79 6.66
C LEU A 145 -5.37 3.54 7.52
N VAL A 146 -4.22 2.89 7.36
CA VAL A 146 -3.78 1.82 8.26
C VAL A 146 -3.24 2.47 9.53
N LYS A 147 -3.87 2.17 10.66
CA LYS A 147 -3.55 2.77 11.95
C LYS A 147 -2.79 1.79 12.84
N MET A 148 -1.85 2.31 13.61
CA MET A 148 -0.95 1.50 14.45
C MET A 148 -0.84 2.07 15.86
N PRO A 149 -0.67 1.20 16.88
CA PRO A 149 -0.39 1.66 18.23
C PRO A 149 1.02 2.24 18.27
N MET A 150 1.15 3.49 18.73
CA MET A 150 2.45 4.17 18.83
C MET A 150 2.81 4.45 20.30
N PRO A 151 4.07 4.25 20.69
CA PRO A 151 4.56 4.48 22.05
C PRO A 151 4.22 5.87 22.61
N GLY A 152 3.54 5.88 23.75
CA GLY A 152 3.17 7.11 24.47
C GLY A 152 2.05 7.90 23.78
N ASN A 153 1.24 7.25 22.96
CA ASN A 153 -0.08 7.72 22.56
C ASN A 153 -1.13 6.71 23.03
N ASP A 154 -2.24 7.21 23.58
CA ASP A 154 -3.36 6.36 24.04
C ASP A 154 -4.29 5.93 22.90
N TYR A 155 -4.00 6.38 21.68
CA TYR A 155 -4.78 6.18 20.47
C TYR A 155 -3.90 5.70 19.31
N PHE A 156 -4.54 5.05 18.34
CA PHE A 156 -3.86 4.55 17.15
C PHE A 156 -3.60 5.71 16.18
N LEU A 157 -2.36 5.80 15.71
CA LEU A 157 -1.94 6.79 14.73
C LEU A 157 -1.97 6.23 13.31
N PRO A 158 -2.42 7.00 12.31
CA PRO A 158 -2.30 6.61 10.92
C PRO A 158 -0.83 6.55 10.51
N VAL A 159 -0.44 5.51 9.77
CA VAL A 159 0.96 5.31 9.34
C VAL A 159 1.09 5.38 7.82
N PHE A 160 0.17 4.76 7.08
CA PHE A 160 0.14 4.78 5.62
C PHE A 160 -1.26 4.52 5.07
N GLY A 161 -1.48 4.77 3.79
CA GLY A 161 -2.78 4.61 3.14
C GLY A 161 -3.06 3.17 2.71
N ILE A 162 -4.32 2.77 2.66
CA ILE A 162 -4.66 1.41 2.23
C ILE A 162 -4.22 1.11 0.79
N THR A 163 -4.21 2.14 -0.07
CA THR A 163 -3.71 2.07 -1.44
C THR A 163 -2.26 1.60 -1.50
N ASP A 164 -1.42 2.03 -0.54
CA ASP A 164 -0.03 1.59 -0.45
C ASP A 164 0.05 0.08 -0.24
N TRP A 165 -0.80 -0.44 0.64
CA TRP A 165 -0.85 -1.88 0.90
C TRP A 165 -1.46 -2.68 -0.25
N VAL A 166 -2.46 -2.14 -0.95
CA VAL A 166 -3.01 -2.75 -2.18
C VAL A 166 -1.89 -2.95 -3.20
N VAL A 167 -1.03 -1.94 -3.38
CA VAL A 167 0.09 -2.00 -4.33
C VAL A 167 1.17 -2.97 -3.86
N VAL A 168 1.51 -3.00 -2.57
CA VAL A 168 2.42 -4.01 -2.00
C VAL A 168 1.87 -5.42 -2.23
N ALA A 169 0.59 -5.64 -1.98
CA ALA A 169 -0.07 -6.94 -2.18
C ALA A 169 -0.11 -7.33 -3.66
N LEU A 170 -0.42 -6.39 -4.56
CA LEU A 170 -0.40 -6.56 -6.03
C LEU A 170 0.98 -6.99 -6.53
N LEU A 171 2.03 -6.25 -6.17
CA LEU A 171 3.40 -6.54 -6.61
C LEU A 171 3.88 -7.90 -6.06
N SER A 172 3.57 -8.18 -4.80
CA SER A 172 3.94 -9.46 -4.17
C SER A 172 3.20 -10.65 -4.77
N ALA A 173 1.88 -10.54 -4.96
CA ALA A 173 1.07 -11.58 -5.58
C ALA A 173 1.44 -11.78 -7.06
N GLY A 174 1.76 -10.70 -7.77
CA GLY A 174 2.24 -10.72 -9.13
C GLY A 174 3.57 -11.47 -9.26
N ALA A 175 4.54 -11.17 -8.40
CA ALA A 175 5.82 -11.87 -8.38
C ALA A 175 5.60 -13.37 -8.22
N ARG A 176 4.72 -13.77 -7.29
CA ARG A 176 4.36 -15.17 -7.08
C ARG A 176 3.68 -15.80 -8.30
N ARG A 177 2.76 -15.10 -8.96
CA ARG A 177 2.08 -15.57 -10.18
C ARG A 177 3.09 -15.95 -11.27
N PHE A 178 4.15 -15.16 -11.42
CA PHE A 178 5.20 -15.42 -12.42
C PHE A 178 6.33 -16.34 -11.92
N GLY A 179 6.20 -16.96 -10.73
CA GLY A 179 7.22 -17.83 -10.17
C GLY A 179 8.49 -17.10 -9.72
N ILE A 180 8.41 -15.78 -9.54
CA ILE A 180 9.49 -14.89 -9.12
C ILE A 180 9.43 -14.73 -7.59
N SER A 181 10.59 -14.64 -6.93
CA SER A 181 10.64 -14.38 -5.50
C SER A 181 10.86 -12.89 -5.23
N ASP A 182 9.90 -12.30 -4.53
CA ASP A 182 9.93 -10.92 -4.02
C ASP A 182 10.42 -10.85 -2.55
N ASN A 183 10.95 -11.95 -2.01
CA ASN A 183 11.44 -11.98 -0.63
C ASN A 183 12.83 -11.35 -0.54
N ILE A 184 13.02 -10.38 0.33
CA ILE A 184 14.31 -9.66 0.48
C ILE A 184 15.47 -10.63 0.79
N PHE A 185 15.21 -11.66 1.59
CA PHE A 185 16.20 -12.65 1.98
C PHE A 185 16.58 -13.59 0.83
N SER A 186 15.70 -13.76 -0.16
CA SER A 186 16.03 -14.56 -1.35
C SER A 186 16.83 -13.74 -2.37
N LEU A 187 16.67 -12.42 -2.40
CA LEU A 187 17.42 -11.52 -3.27
C LEU A 187 18.89 -11.36 -2.89
N ALA A 188 19.23 -11.50 -1.60
CA ALA A 188 20.61 -11.45 -1.13
C ALA A 188 21.47 -12.67 -1.57
N GLY A 189 20.86 -13.75 -2.05
CA GLY A 189 21.56 -14.94 -2.54
C GLY A 189 21.88 -14.87 -4.05
N SER A 190 23.12 -15.20 -4.44
CA SER A 190 23.60 -15.12 -5.83
C SER A 190 23.01 -16.15 -6.80
N LYS A 191 22.32 -17.18 -6.28
CA LYS A 191 21.66 -18.21 -7.11
C LYS A 191 20.16 -18.13 -6.94
N GLN A 192 19.44 -18.40 -8.04
CA GLN A 192 17.99 -18.59 -8.10
C GLN A 192 17.60 -19.91 -7.39
N ALA A 193 18.07 -20.10 -6.17
CA ALA A 193 17.76 -21.24 -5.34
C ALA A 193 16.34 -21.10 -4.81
N LYS A 194 15.62 -22.23 -4.78
CA LYS A 194 14.27 -22.34 -4.23
C LYS A 194 14.30 -21.82 -2.79
N ASN A 195 13.64 -20.68 -2.56
CA ASN A 195 13.69 -19.97 -1.28
C ASN A 195 13.23 -20.90 -0.14
N ARG A 196 14.18 -21.31 0.71
CA ARG A 196 13.96 -22.17 1.89
C ARG A 196 13.79 -21.36 3.18
N SER A 197 13.89 -20.02 3.11
CA SER A 197 13.73 -19.17 4.29
C SER A 197 12.29 -19.24 4.77
N ARG A 198 12.12 -19.53 6.07
CA ARG A 198 10.83 -19.46 6.75
C ARG A 198 10.37 -18.01 6.93
N ILE A 199 11.26 -17.03 6.77
CA ILE A 199 10.99 -15.61 6.96
C ILE A 199 10.69 -14.96 5.61
N PHE A 200 9.57 -14.25 5.55
CA PHE A 200 9.09 -13.55 4.37
C PHE A 200 8.93 -12.06 4.65
N PHE A 201 9.57 -11.25 3.82
CA PHE A 201 9.34 -9.82 3.76
C PHE A 201 9.42 -9.37 2.29
N PRO A 202 8.35 -8.79 1.72
CA PRO A 202 8.32 -8.39 0.33
C PRO A 202 9.23 -7.18 0.10
N VAL A 203 9.94 -7.14 -1.02
CA VAL A 203 10.77 -5.98 -1.40
C VAL A 203 9.96 -4.68 -1.44
N ALA A 204 8.73 -4.75 -1.94
CA ALA A 204 7.82 -3.60 -1.97
C ALA A 204 7.59 -3.01 -0.56
N GLY A 205 7.61 -3.85 0.48
CA GLY A 205 7.54 -3.42 1.88
C GLY A 205 8.76 -2.60 2.33
N ILE A 206 9.94 -2.81 1.74
CA ILE A 206 11.12 -1.96 2.02
C ILE A 206 10.85 -0.55 1.51
N GLY A 207 10.31 -0.42 0.28
CA GLY A 207 9.98 0.90 -0.26
C GLY A 207 8.97 1.65 0.59
N LEU A 208 7.99 0.96 1.18
CA LEU A 208 7.04 1.54 2.13
C LEU A 208 7.72 1.97 3.44
N VAL A 209 8.61 1.17 4.00
CA VAL A 209 9.39 1.56 5.19
C VAL A 209 10.21 2.82 4.89
N LEU A 210 10.90 2.85 3.75
CA LEU A 210 11.71 4.00 3.35
C LEU A 210 10.87 5.26 3.14
N SER A 211 9.67 5.17 2.55
CA SER A 211 8.80 6.33 2.39
C SER A 211 8.31 6.87 3.74
N ILE A 212 7.92 6.00 4.66
CA ILE A 212 7.49 6.41 6.02
C ILE A 212 8.65 7.08 6.76
N MET A 213 9.85 6.51 6.67
CA MET A 213 11.05 7.09 7.27
C MET A 213 11.38 8.47 6.68
N ALA A 214 11.32 8.60 5.35
CA ALA A 214 11.58 9.86 4.67
C ALA A 214 10.51 10.93 4.98
N ALA A 215 9.23 10.55 5.01
CA ALA A 215 8.14 11.45 5.35
C ALA A 215 8.29 12.00 6.77
N ARG A 216 8.66 11.13 7.73
CA ARG A 216 8.92 11.52 9.12
C ARG A 216 10.18 12.37 9.27
N SER A 217 11.27 12.05 8.58
CA SER A 217 12.52 12.82 8.72
C SER A 217 12.43 14.21 8.09
N MET A 218 11.67 14.35 7.01
CA MET A 218 11.49 15.62 6.31
C MET A 218 10.30 16.44 6.84
N ASN A 219 9.44 15.86 7.69
CA ASN A 219 8.15 16.44 8.09
C ASN A 219 7.29 16.86 6.87
N LEU A 220 7.39 16.12 5.76
CA LEU A 220 6.67 16.38 4.52
C LEU A 220 5.75 15.21 4.18
N TYR A 221 4.60 15.51 3.59
CA TYR A 221 3.75 14.52 2.95
C TYR A 221 4.40 14.05 1.65
N LEU A 222 5.12 12.93 1.72
CA LEU A 222 5.74 12.31 0.56
C LEU A 222 4.81 11.27 -0.08
N PRO A 223 4.72 11.22 -1.42
CA PRO A 223 4.02 10.14 -2.11
C PRO A 223 4.77 8.83 -1.83
N ALA A 224 4.09 7.85 -1.22
CA ALA A 224 4.69 6.60 -0.80
C ALA A 224 4.87 5.61 -1.96
N LEU A 225 3.93 5.61 -2.92
CA LEU A 225 3.91 4.65 -4.01
C LEU A 225 5.14 4.73 -4.93
N PRO A 226 5.72 5.90 -5.25
CA PRO A 226 6.98 5.98 -5.98
C PRO A 226 8.12 5.21 -5.31
N PHE A 227 8.26 5.29 -3.98
CA PHE A 227 9.31 4.55 -3.27
C PHE A 227 9.06 3.03 -3.33
N ILE A 228 7.82 2.60 -3.12
CA ILE A 228 7.41 1.19 -3.23
C ILE A 228 7.77 0.64 -4.61
N VAL A 229 7.38 1.35 -5.66
CA VAL A 229 7.59 0.96 -7.06
C VAL A 229 9.06 0.97 -7.43
N ILE A 230 9.81 2.02 -7.10
CA ILE A 230 11.24 2.13 -7.46
C ILE A 230 12.02 1.00 -6.81
N VAL A 231 11.81 0.75 -5.52
CA VAL A 231 12.53 -0.30 -4.79
C VAL A 231 12.19 -1.69 -5.33
N PHE A 232 10.90 -1.96 -5.57
CA PHE A 232 10.47 -3.23 -6.16
C PHE A 232 11.02 -3.43 -7.57
N LEU A 233 10.82 -2.47 -8.47
CA LEU A 233 11.25 -2.59 -9.87
C LEU A 233 12.76 -2.69 -9.98
N SER A 234 13.52 -1.93 -9.20
CA SER A 234 14.99 -1.98 -9.22
C SER A 234 15.50 -3.35 -8.82
N ALA A 235 14.99 -3.89 -7.71
CA ALA A 235 15.37 -5.22 -7.24
C ALA A 235 14.94 -6.34 -8.21
N MET A 236 13.72 -6.25 -8.73
CA MET A 236 13.18 -7.24 -9.66
C MET A 236 13.89 -7.19 -11.02
N ALA A 237 14.15 -6.02 -11.57
CA ALA A 237 14.85 -5.85 -12.84
C ALA A 237 16.32 -6.31 -12.75
N ALA A 238 16.99 -6.03 -11.63
CA ALA A 238 18.37 -6.46 -11.40
C ALA A 238 18.49 -7.99 -11.39
N LYS A 239 17.58 -8.68 -10.68
CA LYS A 239 17.64 -10.13 -10.51
C LYS A 239 16.96 -10.92 -11.63
N TYR A 240 15.88 -10.40 -12.22
CA TYR A 240 15.03 -11.13 -13.15
C TYR A 240 14.97 -10.46 -14.53
N PRO A 241 15.71 -10.97 -15.54
CA PRO A 241 15.72 -10.40 -16.89
C PRO A 241 14.34 -10.33 -17.56
N ALA A 242 13.42 -11.22 -17.20
CA ALA A 242 12.05 -11.22 -17.74
C ALA A 242 11.27 -9.94 -17.45
N VAL A 243 11.59 -9.22 -16.36
CA VAL A 243 10.97 -7.94 -16.01
C VAL A 243 11.46 -6.81 -16.94
N ARG A 244 12.67 -6.93 -17.49
CA ARG A 244 13.27 -5.94 -18.39
C ARG A 244 12.82 -6.06 -19.84
N LYS A 245 12.14 -7.15 -20.21
CA LYS A 245 11.70 -7.42 -21.59
C LYS A 245 10.40 -6.69 -21.89
N LEU A 246 10.48 -5.36 -22.00
CA LEU A 246 9.37 -4.51 -22.42
C LEU A 246 9.02 -4.78 -23.89
N GLY A 247 7.75 -5.05 -24.16
CA GLY A 247 7.22 -5.10 -25.51
C GLY A 247 6.64 -3.75 -25.95
N ALA A 248 6.18 -3.71 -27.20
CA ALA A 248 5.56 -2.52 -27.78
C ALA A 248 4.26 -2.13 -27.06
N GLU A 249 3.48 -3.11 -26.59
CA GLU A 249 2.22 -2.84 -25.89
C GLU A 249 2.45 -2.19 -24.52
N GLU A 250 3.48 -2.62 -23.78
CA GLU A 250 3.84 -2.02 -22.50
C GLU A 250 4.32 -0.57 -22.68
N ILE A 251 5.09 -0.29 -23.75
CA ILE A 251 5.52 1.07 -24.09
C ILE A 251 4.33 1.94 -24.48
N ARG A 252 3.43 1.44 -25.34
CA ARG A 252 2.20 2.17 -25.73
C ARG A 252 1.34 2.48 -24.51
N ALA A 253 1.19 1.56 -23.58
CA ALA A 253 0.46 1.78 -22.34
C ALA A 253 1.09 2.92 -21.51
N MET A 254 2.41 2.94 -21.35
CA MET A 254 3.09 4.03 -20.62
C MET A 254 2.90 5.39 -21.30
N VAL A 255 3.01 5.44 -22.64
CA VAL A 255 2.78 6.67 -23.42
C VAL A 255 1.34 7.16 -23.26
N PHE A 256 0.36 6.26 -23.42
CA PHE A 256 -1.05 6.57 -23.27
C PHE A 256 -1.37 7.11 -21.86
N ILE A 257 -0.84 6.47 -20.82
CA ILE A 257 -1.06 6.88 -19.43
C ILE A 257 -0.40 8.23 -19.14
N SER A 258 0.81 8.45 -19.65
CA SER A 258 1.49 9.75 -19.54
C SER A 258 0.68 10.86 -20.21
N ALA A 259 0.15 10.61 -21.40
CA ALA A 259 -0.69 11.56 -22.13
C ALA A 259 -2.01 11.84 -21.40
N LEU A 260 -2.66 10.80 -20.86
CA LEU A 260 -3.90 10.93 -20.10
C LEU A 260 -3.69 11.75 -18.82
N ILE A 261 -2.63 11.46 -18.05
CA ILE A 261 -2.30 12.24 -16.84
C ILE A 261 -1.93 13.66 -17.24
N GLY A 262 -1.15 13.87 -18.30
CA GLY A 262 -0.83 15.19 -18.85
C GLY A 262 -2.08 16.01 -19.20
N LEU A 263 -3.07 15.38 -19.85
CA LEU A 263 -4.35 16.01 -20.17
C LEU A 263 -5.13 16.37 -18.90
N LEU A 264 -5.23 15.44 -17.94
CA LEU A 264 -5.90 15.69 -16.67
C LEU A 264 -5.24 16.84 -15.89
N MET A 265 -3.91 16.91 -15.89
CA MET A 265 -3.16 18.02 -15.30
C MET A 265 -3.50 19.35 -15.96
N ALA A 266 -3.54 19.39 -17.30
CA ALA A 266 -3.90 20.60 -18.04
C ALA A 266 -5.34 21.05 -17.74
N VAL A 267 -6.29 20.12 -17.71
CA VAL A 267 -7.69 20.41 -17.37
C VAL A 267 -7.81 20.95 -15.94
N PHE A 268 -7.17 20.31 -14.95
CA PHE A 268 -7.19 20.79 -13.57
C PHE A 268 -6.54 22.17 -13.41
N ALA A 269 -5.46 22.45 -14.15
CA ALA A 269 -4.80 23.75 -14.13
C ALA A 269 -5.70 24.84 -14.74
N LEU A 270 -6.47 24.52 -15.78
CA LEU A 270 -7.45 25.43 -16.38
C LEU A 270 -8.65 25.70 -15.47
N MET A 271 -9.13 24.69 -14.72
CA MET A 271 -10.25 24.85 -13.78
C MET A 271 -9.90 25.63 -12.51
N LYS A 272 -8.61 25.76 -12.17
CA LYS A 272 -8.14 26.55 -11.02
C LYS A 272 -7.99 28.05 -11.34
N LYS A 273 -8.10 28.45 -12.60
CA LYS A 273 -8.17 29.86 -13.03
C LYS A 273 -9.62 30.32 -13.09
#